data_AF-A0A6A4Z300-F1
#
_entry.id   AF-A0A6A4Z300-F1
#
_cell.length_a   1.000
_cell.length_b   1.000
_cell.length_c   1.000
_cell.angle_alpha   90.00
_cell.angle_beta   90.00
_cell.angle_gamma   90.00
#
_symmetry.space_group_name_H-M   'P 1'
#
loop_
_entity.id
_entity.type
_entity.pdbx_description
1 polymer ?
#
loop_
_entity_poly.entity_id
_entity_poly.type
_entity_poly.pdbx_seq_one_letter_code
_entity_poly.pdbx_strand_id
1 'polypeptide(L)'
;MELAYQYTKPRRTFGRYCDFKHVDAKVIESIPSTDQFDHDYVKRRPMIGRLDTTSDMSEHEVNTERLVTKNSSMRHVEGGWPKDVDSAEQNDVQRFRKKVEKDDEYKQAVKFLGPVAERGLKQNNTINIYQDYFAHMGEPATT
;
A
#
# COMPACT_ATOMS: atom_id res chain seq x y z
N MET A 1 -37.53 34.76 -37.49
CA MET A 1 -37.31 34.02 -36.23
C MET A 1 -35.98 33.29 -36.41
N GLU A 2 -34.87 33.92 -36.03
CA GLU A 2 -33.54 33.31 -36.16
C GLU A 2 -33.34 32.29 -35.03
N LEU A 3 -33.39 31.00 -35.37
CA LEU A 3 -33.46 29.88 -34.41
C LEU A 3 -32.09 29.32 -34.02
N ALA A 4 -30.99 29.99 -34.34
CA ALA A 4 -29.66 29.51 -33.97
C ALA A 4 -28.66 30.66 -33.84
N TYR A 5 -28.41 31.10 -32.61
CA TYR A 5 -27.28 31.97 -32.31
C TYR A 5 -26.00 31.12 -32.21
N GLN A 6 -25.16 31.15 -33.24
CA GLN A 6 -23.89 30.42 -33.27
C GLN A 6 -22.82 31.22 -32.51
N TYR A 7 -22.44 30.73 -31.32
CA TYR A 7 -21.37 31.36 -30.53
C TYR A 7 -19.98 30.95 -31.07
N THR A 8 -19.32 31.85 -31.80
CA THR A 8 -17.94 31.67 -32.25
C THR A 8 -16.96 32.36 -31.30
N LYS A 9 -16.03 31.60 -30.71
CA LYS A 9 -14.99 32.10 -29.83
C LYS A 9 -13.59 31.77 -30.38
N PRO A 10 -12.61 32.70 -30.42
CA PRO A 10 -11.27 32.43 -30.93
C PRO A 10 -10.50 31.42 -30.06
N ARG A 11 -9.77 30.48 -30.69
CA ARG A 11 -9.01 29.41 -29.98
C ARG A 11 -8.09 29.95 -28.87
N ARG A 12 -7.44 31.10 -29.08
CA ARG A 12 -6.57 31.78 -28.08
C ARG A 12 -7.27 32.23 -26.80
N THR A 13 -8.61 32.21 -26.77
CA THR A 13 -9.41 32.66 -25.63
C THR A 13 -10.05 31.51 -24.86
N PHE A 14 -9.85 30.26 -25.31
CA PHE A 14 -10.17 29.07 -24.53
C PHE A 14 -9.17 28.94 -23.38
N GLY A 15 -9.62 28.40 -22.25
CA GLY A 15 -8.77 28.21 -21.06
C GLY A 15 -8.41 29.49 -20.31
N ARG A 16 -9.00 30.65 -20.66
CA ARG A 16 -8.90 31.85 -19.81
C ARG A 16 -9.57 31.58 -18.47
N TYR A 17 -9.00 32.15 -17.41
CA TYR A 17 -9.57 32.07 -16.07
C TYR A 17 -11.04 32.54 -16.09
N CYS A 18 -11.95 31.63 -15.80
CA CYS A 18 -13.36 31.94 -15.58
C CYS A 18 -13.53 32.26 -14.10
N ASP A 19 -13.80 33.52 -13.78
CA ASP A 19 -14.12 33.96 -12.42
C ASP A 19 -15.57 33.58 -12.09
N PHE A 20 -15.80 32.28 -11.87
CA PHE A 20 -17.09 31.79 -11.43
C PHE A 20 -17.34 32.25 -10.00
N LYS A 21 -18.26 33.19 -9.86
CA LYS A 21 -18.71 33.64 -8.55
C LYS A 21 -19.88 32.76 -8.11
N HIS A 22 -19.90 32.42 -6.84
CA HIS A 22 -21.14 31.92 -6.24
C HIS A 22 -22.18 33.03 -6.35
N VAL A 23 -23.18 32.80 -7.19
CA VAL A 23 -24.36 33.65 -7.31
C VAL A 23 -25.53 32.84 -6.79
N ASP A 24 -26.39 33.47 -6.00
CA ASP A 24 -27.59 32.82 -5.51
C ASP A 24 -28.46 32.34 -6.67
N ALA A 25 -29.09 31.18 -6.48
CA ALA A 25 -29.95 30.59 -7.50
C ALA A 25 -31.09 31.55 -7.86
N LYS A 26 -31.13 31.99 -9.13
CA LYS A 26 -32.24 32.76 -9.68
C LYS A 26 -33.15 31.84 -10.47
N VAL A 27 -34.41 31.75 -10.04
CA VAL A 27 -35.47 31.15 -10.84
C VAL A 27 -35.69 32.08 -12.04
N ILE A 28 -35.26 31.65 -13.23
CA ILE A 28 -35.39 32.44 -14.46
C ILE A 28 -36.85 32.44 -14.92
N GLU A 29 -37.52 31.31 -14.74
CA GLU A 29 -38.91 31.12 -15.13
C GLU A 29 -39.57 30.08 -14.22
N SER A 30 -40.82 30.34 -13.85
CA SER A 30 -41.67 29.41 -13.12
C SER A 30 -42.92 29.22 -13.97
N ILE A 31 -43.15 27.98 -14.42
CA ILE A 31 -44.31 27.63 -15.22
C ILE A 31 -45.36 27.04 -14.27
N PRO A 32 -46.45 27.76 -13.96
CA PRO A 32 -47.51 27.24 -13.10
C PRO A 32 -48.28 26.13 -13.83
N SER A 33 -48.76 25.15 -13.08
CA SER A 33 -49.71 24.16 -13.60
C SER A 33 -50.94 24.87 -14.14
N THR A 34 -51.36 24.51 -15.35
CA THR A 34 -52.54 25.07 -16.01
C THR A 34 -53.40 23.93 -16.51
N ASP A 35 -54.69 23.93 -16.19
CA ASP A 35 -55.64 22.87 -16.55
C ASP A 35 -56.05 22.92 -18.04
N GLN A 36 -55.45 23.82 -18.83
CA GLN A 36 -55.74 24.01 -20.26
C GLN A 36 -55.59 22.73 -21.09
N PHE A 37 -54.70 21.82 -20.67
CA PHE A 37 -54.38 20.61 -21.41
C PHE A 37 -54.92 19.34 -20.74
N ASP A 38 -55.73 19.47 -19.68
CA ASP A 38 -56.27 18.32 -18.96
C ASP A 38 -57.19 17.47 -19.83
N HIS A 39 -57.93 18.10 -20.75
CA HIS A 39 -58.77 17.40 -21.72
C HIS A 39 -57.95 16.53 -22.69
N ASP A 40 -56.73 16.94 -23.03
CA ASP A 40 -55.85 16.21 -23.95
C ASP A 40 -55.01 15.15 -23.23
N TYR A 41 -55.07 15.10 -21.90
CA TYR A 41 -54.33 14.12 -21.11
C TYR A 41 -54.93 12.72 -21.28
N VAL A 42 -54.16 11.84 -21.94
CA VAL A 42 -54.49 10.41 -22.06
C VAL A 42 -53.52 9.61 -21.20
N LYS A 43 -54.05 8.94 -20.16
CA LYS A 43 -53.27 8.05 -19.28
C LYS A 43 -52.75 6.85 -20.07
N ARG A 44 -51.50 6.91 -20.54
CA ARG A 44 -50.82 5.78 -21.17
C ARG A 44 -50.47 4.73 -20.12
N ARG A 45 -50.62 3.44 -20.48
CA ARG A 45 -50.12 2.34 -19.63
C ARG A 45 -48.60 2.52 -19.47
N PRO A 46 -48.03 2.37 -18.26
CA PRO A 46 -46.60 2.45 -18.08
C PRO A 46 -45.94 1.35 -18.91
N MET A 47 -45.31 1.75 -20.01
CA MET A 47 -44.41 0.91 -20.77
C MET A 47 -43.00 1.36 -20.44
N ILE A 48 -42.11 0.40 -20.21
CA ILE A 48 -40.69 0.67 -20.03
C ILE A 48 -40.14 1.02 -21.41
N GLY A 49 -40.11 2.32 -21.74
CA GLY A 49 -39.38 2.83 -22.89
C GLY A 49 -37.92 2.99 -22.50
N ARG A 50 -37.03 2.21 -23.12
CA ARG A 50 -35.59 2.50 -23.07
C ARG A 50 -35.30 3.46 -24.21
N LEU A 51 -34.93 4.69 -23.86
CA LEU A 51 -34.37 5.64 -24.80
C LEU A 51 -32.87 5.64 -24.56
N ASP A 52 -32.09 5.23 -25.55
CA ASP A 52 -30.66 5.47 -25.57
C ASP A 52 -30.39 6.51 -26.65
N THR A 53 -29.56 7.50 -26.34
CA THR A 53 -29.08 8.49 -27.30
C THR A 53 -27.81 8.01 -28.00
N THR A 54 -27.29 6.85 -27.63
CA THR A 54 -26.10 6.25 -28.24
C THR A 54 -26.48 5.27 -29.33
N SER A 55 -25.68 5.27 -30.40
CA SER A 55 -25.80 4.34 -31.52
C SER A 55 -25.43 2.94 -31.05
N ASP A 56 -26.22 1.92 -31.40
CA ASP A 56 -25.80 0.53 -31.29
C ASP A 56 -24.59 0.32 -32.21
N MET A 57 -23.41 0.16 -31.63
CA MET A 57 -22.17 -0.12 -32.38
C MET A 57 -21.93 -1.64 -32.40
N SER A 58 -21.76 -2.22 -33.59
CA SER A 58 -21.46 -3.65 -33.75
C SER A 58 -20.02 -4.03 -33.38
N GLU A 59 -19.17 -3.03 -33.11
CA GLU A 59 -17.75 -3.23 -32.83
C GLU A 59 -17.29 -2.23 -31.75
N HIS A 60 -16.48 -2.73 -30.81
CA HIS A 60 -15.90 -1.95 -29.72
C HIS A 60 -14.40 -2.28 -29.67
N GLU A 61 -13.54 -1.29 -29.91
CA GLU A 61 -12.09 -1.44 -29.78
C GLU A 61 -11.63 -0.87 -28.43
N VAL A 62 -11.03 -1.71 -27.59
CA VAL A 62 -10.48 -1.31 -26.30
C VAL A 62 -9.01 -1.72 -26.24
N ASN A 63 -8.13 -0.74 -26.06
CA ASN A 63 -6.71 -0.99 -25.85
C ASN A 63 -6.41 -1.17 -24.35
N THR A 64 -6.07 -2.40 -23.96
CA THR A 64 -5.56 -2.67 -22.61
C THR A 64 -4.05 -2.60 -22.59
N GLU A 65 -3.50 -1.77 -21.71
CA GLU A 65 -2.05 -1.69 -21.51
C GLU A 65 -1.50 -3.01 -20.96
N ARG A 66 -0.32 -3.41 -21.44
CA ARG A 66 0.32 -4.65 -21.01
C ARG A 66 0.92 -4.45 -19.61
N LEU A 67 0.23 -4.95 -18.59
CA LEU A 67 0.75 -5.01 -17.23
C LEU A 67 1.78 -6.13 -17.08
N VAL A 68 3.02 -5.80 -16.73
CA VAL A 68 4.05 -6.78 -16.38
C VAL A 68 3.99 -7.04 -14.88
N THR A 69 3.26 -8.07 -14.47
CA THR A 69 3.26 -8.55 -13.09
C THR A 69 4.44 -9.48 -12.86
N LYS A 70 5.18 -9.26 -11.77
CA LYS A 70 6.21 -10.19 -11.29
C LYS A 70 5.72 -10.84 -10.01
N ASN A 71 5.69 -12.16 -9.98
CA ASN A 71 5.45 -12.91 -8.76
C ASN A 71 6.73 -12.87 -7.92
N SER A 72 6.63 -12.39 -6.69
CA SER A 72 7.72 -12.47 -5.71
C SER A 72 7.32 -13.44 -4.60
N SER A 73 8.25 -14.30 -4.21
CA SER A 73 8.09 -15.26 -3.12
C SER A 73 9.23 -15.08 -2.13
N MET A 74 8.94 -15.14 -0.83
CA MET A 74 9.95 -15.22 0.21
C MET A 74 10.41 -16.66 0.40
N ARG A 75 11.73 -16.89 0.32
CA ARG A 75 12.35 -18.15 0.72
C ARG A 75 12.87 -17.99 2.14
N HIS A 76 12.20 -18.62 3.11
CA HIS A 76 12.78 -18.81 4.44
C HIS A 76 13.94 -19.79 4.30
N VAL A 77 15.17 -19.30 4.44
CA VAL A 77 16.35 -20.15 4.59
C VAL A 77 16.60 -20.25 6.08
N GLU A 78 15.88 -21.15 6.74
CA GLU A 78 16.21 -21.51 8.11
C GLU A 78 17.46 -22.39 8.06
N GLY A 79 18.62 -21.79 8.37
CA GLY A 79 19.86 -22.51 8.57
C GLY A 79 21.01 -22.13 7.64
N GLY A 80 22.22 -22.41 8.12
CA GLY A 80 23.50 -22.30 7.40
C GLY A 80 24.18 -23.67 7.26
N TRP A 81 23.40 -24.74 7.26
CA TRP A 81 23.93 -26.09 7.11
C TRP A 81 24.51 -26.27 5.71
N PRO A 82 25.67 -26.94 5.58
CA PRO A 82 26.19 -27.30 4.27
C PRO A 82 25.18 -28.13 3.49
N LYS A 83 25.23 -28.05 2.15
CA LYS A 83 24.35 -28.78 1.23
C LYS A 83 24.25 -30.30 1.47
N ASP A 84 25.26 -30.88 2.12
CA ASP A 84 25.37 -32.32 2.37
C ASP A 84 24.86 -32.71 3.77
N VAL A 85 24.30 -31.77 4.54
CA VAL A 85 23.79 -32.00 5.90
C VAL A 85 22.30 -31.69 5.95
N ASP A 86 21.48 -32.69 6.24
CA ASP A 86 20.06 -32.48 6.48
C ASP A 86 19.82 -31.99 7.91
N SER A 87 19.29 -30.77 8.02
CA SER A 87 18.98 -30.12 9.29
C SER A 87 17.79 -30.72 10.04
N ALA A 88 16.88 -31.40 9.33
CA ALA A 88 15.73 -32.08 9.93
C ALA A 88 16.16 -33.38 10.62
N GLU A 89 17.23 -34.01 10.13
CA GLU A 89 17.76 -35.26 10.64
C GLU A 89 18.79 -35.02 11.75
N GLN A 90 18.39 -35.28 13.00
CA GLN A 90 19.23 -35.03 14.18
C GLN A 90 20.56 -35.79 14.15
N ASN A 91 20.58 -37.00 13.55
CA ASN A 91 21.79 -37.81 13.43
C ASN A 91 22.83 -37.15 12.52
N ASP A 92 22.39 -36.52 11.43
CA ASP A 92 23.29 -35.88 10.47
C ASP A 92 23.88 -34.59 11.05
N VAL A 93 23.04 -33.80 11.73
CA VAL A 93 23.46 -32.64 12.52
C VAL A 93 24.50 -33.02 13.59
N GLN A 94 24.26 -34.07 14.37
CA GLN A 94 25.20 -34.52 15.40
C GLN A 94 26.53 -35.00 14.80
N ARG A 95 26.48 -35.72 13.68
CA ARG A 95 27.68 -36.20 12.98
C ARG A 95 28.50 -35.03 12.46
N PHE A 96 27.86 -34.03 11.86
CA PHE A 96 28.53 -32.83 11.39
C PHE A 96 29.18 -32.05 12.53
N ARG A 97 28.47 -31.79 13.63
CA ARG A 97 29.03 -31.10 14.81
C ARG A 97 30.25 -31.81 15.37
N LYS A 98 30.17 -33.13 15.58
CA LYS A 98 31.30 -33.95 16.06
C LYS A 98 32.49 -33.93 15.10
N LYS A 99 32.25 -33.82 13.79
CA LYS A 99 33.33 -33.70 12.79
C LYS A 99 34.05 -32.36 12.94
N VAL A 100 33.30 -31.26 13.04
CA VAL A 100 33.86 -29.91 13.21
C VAL A 100 34.59 -29.76 14.55
N GLU A 101 34.02 -30.29 15.64
CA GLU A 101 34.64 -30.22 16.97
C GLU A 101 35.97 -30.99 17.09
N LYS A 102 36.18 -31.97 16.21
CA LYS A 102 37.43 -32.73 16.14
C LYS A 102 38.52 -32.03 15.34
N ASP A 103 38.19 -30.98 14.59
CA ASP A 103 39.15 -30.20 13.82
C ASP A 103 40.15 -29.50 14.75
N ASP A 104 41.43 -29.55 14.41
CA ASP A 104 42.49 -28.96 15.23
C ASP A 104 42.49 -27.44 15.16
N GLU A 105 42.10 -26.86 14.01
CA GLU A 105 41.92 -25.40 13.89
C GLU A 105 40.80 -24.92 14.84
N TYR A 106 39.69 -25.66 14.89
CA TYR A 106 38.58 -25.36 15.80
C TYR A 106 39.04 -25.40 17.26
N LYS A 107 39.74 -26.47 17.67
CA LYS A 107 40.25 -26.60 19.05
C LYS A 107 41.21 -25.47 19.40
N GLN A 108 42.11 -25.11 18.48
CA GLN A 108 43.08 -24.04 18.71
C GLN A 108 42.39 -22.68 18.84
N ALA A 109 41.41 -22.39 17.97
CA ALA A 109 40.63 -21.16 18.03
C ALA A 109 39.87 -21.04 19.36
N VAL A 110 39.18 -22.10 19.79
CA VAL A 110 38.45 -22.12 21.07
C VAL A 110 39.40 -21.92 22.25
N LYS A 111 40.56 -22.59 22.26
CA LYS A 111 41.57 -22.45 23.31
C LYS A 111 42.13 -21.03 23.38
N PHE A 112 42.29 -20.35 22.25
CA PHE A 112 42.77 -18.97 22.19
C PHE A 112 41.69 -17.96 22.61
N LEU A 113 40.45 -18.15 22.19
CA LEU A 113 39.34 -17.24 22.47
C LEU A 113 38.81 -17.36 23.91
N GLY A 114 38.90 -18.55 24.52
CA GLY A 114 38.42 -18.80 25.88
C GLY A 114 38.95 -17.80 26.91
N PRO A 115 40.28 -17.62 27.05
CA PRO A 115 40.86 -16.64 27.97
C PRO A 115 40.47 -15.19 27.67
N VAL A 116 40.25 -14.85 26.39
CA VAL A 116 39.83 -13.49 25.98
C VAL A 116 38.42 -13.22 26.47
N ALA A 117 37.50 -14.17 26.27
CA ALA A 117 36.13 -14.09 26.77
C ALA A 117 36.09 -14.08 28.30
N GLU A 118 36.89 -14.93 28.95
CA GLU A 118 36.98 -15.01 30.42
C GLU A 118 37.43 -13.68 31.04
N ARG A 119 38.41 -13.01 30.42
CA ARG A 119 38.85 -11.68 30.85
C ARG A 119 37.71 -10.67 30.80
N GLY A 120 36.94 -10.64 29.71
CA GLY A 120 35.78 -9.75 29.57
C GLY A 120 34.69 -10.05 30.60
N LEU A 121 34.41 -11.33 30.86
CA LEU A 121 33.45 -11.75 31.87
C LEU A 121 33.88 -11.33 33.28
N LYS A 122 35.15 -11.53 33.64
CA LYS A 122 35.71 -11.07 34.92
C LYS A 122 35.62 -9.55 35.08
N GLN A 123 35.90 -8.79 34.02
CA GLN A 123 35.76 -7.32 34.02
C GLN A 123 34.31 -6.90 34.27
N ASN A 124 33.35 -7.48 33.55
CA ASN A 124 31.93 -7.18 33.71
C ASN A 124 31.42 -7.49 35.13
N ASN A 125 31.96 -8.53 35.77
CA ASN A 125 31.59 -8.92 37.13
C ASN A 125 32.33 -8.12 38.22
N THR A 126 33.39 -7.38 37.87
CA THR A 126 34.18 -6.62 38.86
C THR A 126 33.40 -5.42 39.39
N ILE A 127 32.71 -4.70 38.50
CA ILE A 127 31.86 -3.57 38.86
C ILE A 127 30.72 -3.46 37.85
N ASN A 128 29.49 -3.33 38.35
CA ASN A 128 28.34 -3.09 37.48
C ASN A 128 28.27 -1.60 37.11
N ILE A 129 28.88 -1.25 35.98
CA ILE A 129 28.86 0.12 35.45
C ILE A 129 27.47 0.60 35.01
N TYR A 130 26.50 -0.31 34.93
CA TYR A 130 25.12 -0.02 34.52
C TYR A 130 24.15 0.00 35.71
N GLN A 131 24.64 -0.04 36.95
CA GLN A 131 23.78 0.00 38.13
C GLN A 131 23.31 1.42 38.43
N ASP A 132 22.01 1.66 38.29
CA ASP A 132 21.37 2.88 38.79
C ASP A 132 21.02 2.75 40.27
N TYR A 133 21.79 3.43 41.13
CA TYR A 133 21.63 3.38 42.59
C TYR A 133 20.25 3.87 43.08
N PHE A 134 19.60 4.76 42.35
CA PHE A 134 18.34 5.39 42.73
C PHE A 134 17.19 5.09 41.76
N ALA A 135 17.25 3.97 41.02
CA ALA A 135 16.20 3.60 40.07
C ALA A 135 14.77 3.55 40.68
N HIS A 136 14.67 3.30 41.99
CA HIS A 136 13.41 3.25 42.73
C HIS A 136 12.86 4.63 43.13
N MET A 137 13.62 5.71 42.96
CA MET A 137 13.24 7.07 43.37
C MET A 137 12.48 7.84 42.27
N GLY A 138 12.20 7.22 41.13
CA GLY A 138 11.54 7.85 39.98
C GLY A 138 12.45 8.82 39.22
N GLU A 139 12.07 9.17 37.99
CA GLU A 139 12.83 10.11 37.16
C GLU A 139 13.04 11.45 37.89
N PRO A 140 14.24 12.07 37.79
CA PRO A 140 14.43 13.41 38.30
C PRO A 140 13.44 14.34 37.60
N ALA A 141 12.70 15.12 38.39
CA ALA A 141 11.90 16.22 37.87
C ALA A 141 12.82 17.10 37.01
N THR A 142 12.60 17.07 35.70
CA THR A 142 13.28 17.92 34.73
C THR A 142 12.96 19.35 35.13
N THR A 143 13.97 20.08 35.62
CA THR A 143 13.93 21.54 35.81
C THR A 143 14.68 22.19 34.67
#